data_AF-A0A3D4XF31-F1
#
_entry.id   AF-A0A3D4XF31-F1
#
_cell.length_a   1.000
_cell.length_b   1.000
_cell.length_c   1.000
_cell.angle_alpha   90.00
_cell.angle_beta   90.00
_cell.angle_gamma   90.00
#
_symmetry.space_group_name_H-M   'P 1'
#
loop_
_entity.id
_entity.type
_entity.pdbx_description
1 polymer ?
#
loop_
_entity_poly.entity_id
_entity_poly.type
_entity_poly.pdbx_seq_one_letter_code
_entity_poly.pdbx_strand_id
1 'polypeptide(L)'
;MLQLMATFKNIIIKISIIIFLIGIILVFVFFQSIAEFLFNSGNPNGEFVKVILSVFGGLGLFYGLWINSQRIKAQNKQNELVEGRNQDQKSYDADKRFGEAIGYLGSDNTSIVLGGIYSLYQLAKEDKRYKPIVAGLFTSYLQDKSEQLYELTDNEKTELRKMNIAPIIIRTIVDLLFNSEKVFTGIKLNLSSVLFKHIVFNDDVCYCNFNYCEFINCTFNSNLIDCSFEISEIANCTFGNKESKILKCNFWGSNIKDITFKGVLMNNVNFDLVNFDKSNFKITQLINCNFISAFFSNKALFSDINSFEGTMFTKDSKDKLTFKNCNNQERIVYY
;
A
#
# COMPACT_ATOMS: atom_id res chain seq x y z
N MET A 1 32.96 53.54 5.61
CA MET A 1 32.96 53.59 4.13
C MET A 1 31.63 53.07 3.54
N LEU A 2 31.17 51.85 3.87
CA LEU A 2 29.88 51.28 3.42
C LEU A 2 28.63 52.12 3.77
N GLN A 3 28.53 52.67 4.99
CA GLN A 3 27.43 53.55 5.39
C GLN A 3 27.38 54.86 4.58
N LEU A 4 28.54 55.43 4.26
CA LEU A 4 28.65 56.70 3.53
C LEU A 4 28.21 56.55 2.06
N MET A 5 28.52 55.40 1.46
CA MET A 5 28.06 55.04 0.11
C MET A 5 26.54 54.80 0.07
N ALA A 6 25.95 54.20 1.10
CA ALA A 6 24.51 53.98 1.19
C ALA A 6 23.72 55.30 1.32
N THR A 7 24.20 56.24 2.13
CA THR A 7 23.59 57.57 2.27
C THR A 7 23.66 58.38 0.98
N PHE A 8 24.80 58.32 0.27
CA PHE A 8 24.98 59.03 -1.00
C PHE A 8 24.04 58.49 -2.10
N LYS A 9 23.89 57.16 -2.20
CA LYS A 9 22.95 56.52 -3.13
C LYS A 9 21.50 56.94 -2.88
N ASN A 10 21.07 57.02 -1.62
CA ASN A 10 19.72 57.44 -1.26
C ASN A 10 19.45 58.92 -1.60
N ILE A 11 20.46 59.79 -1.49
CA ILE A 11 20.34 61.20 -1.89
C ILE A 11 20.16 61.30 -3.42
N ILE A 12 20.97 60.58 -4.19
CA ILE A 12 20.86 60.56 -5.66
C ILE A 12 19.47 60.09 -6.09
N ILE A 13 18.96 58.99 -5.51
CA ILE A 13 17.63 58.47 -5.85
C ILE A 13 16.55 59.51 -5.56
N LYS A 14 16.60 60.18 -4.40
CA LYS A 14 15.63 61.24 -4.05
C LYS A 14 15.69 62.41 -5.03
N ILE A 15 16.89 62.87 -5.40
CA ILE A 15 17.08 63.95 -6.37
C ILE A 15 16.52 63.53 -7.74
N SER A 16 16.78 62.31 -8.21
CA SER A 16 16.23 61.80 -9.47
C SER A 16 14.70 61.74 -9.46
N ILE A 17 14.09 61.33 -8.34
CA ILE A 17 12.63 61.32 -8.19
C ILE A 17 12.06 62.75 -8.25
N ILE A 18 12.70 63.71 -7.58
CA ILE A 18 12.27 65.12 -7.59
C ILE A 18 12.36 65.69 -9.01
N ILE A 19 13.46 65.46 -9.72
CA ILE A 19 13.63 65.91 -11.12
C ILE A 19 12.55 65.30 -12.01
N PHE A 20 12.24 64.02 -11.83
CA PHE A 20 11.20 63.34 -12.59
C PHE A 20 9.80 63.92 -12.33
N LEU A 21 9.47 64.19 -11.06
CA LEU A 21 8.20 64.82 -10.67
C LEU A 21 8.07 66.24 -11.23
N ILE A 22 9.13 67.05 -11.19
CA ILE A 22 9.16 68.37 -11.82
C ILE A 22 8.94 68.26 -13.32
N GLY A 23 9.56 67.27 -13.97
CA GLY A 23 9.35 66.98 -15.39
C GLY A 23 7.88 66.69 -15.71
N ILE A 24 7.21 65.86 -14.90
CA ILE A 24 5.77 65.58 -15.06
C ILE A 24 4.94 66.85 -14.90
N ILE A 25 5.20 67.65 -13.88
CA ILE A 25 4.46 68.89 -13.62
C ILE A 25 4.61 69.87 -14.79
N LEU A 26 5.82 70.02 -15.33
CA LEU A 26 6.07 70.87 -16.49
C LEU A 26 5.28 70.41 -17.73
N VAL A 27 5.22 69.10 -17.98
CA VAL A 27 4.40 68.55 -19.07
C VAL A 27 2.92 68.89 -18.90
N PHE A 28 2.40 68.85 -17.67
CA PHE A 28 1.01 69.25 -17.38
C PHE A 28 0.79 70.76 -17.55
N VAL A 29 1.69 71.60 -17.06
CA VAL A 29 1.58 73.07 -17.15
C VAL A 29 1.62 73.53 -18.61
N PHE A 30 2.48 72.94 -19.43
CA PHE A 30 2.63 73.29 -20.84
C PHE A 30 1.83 72.39 -21.79
N PHE A 31 0.88 71.61 -21.26
CA PHE A 31 0.16 70.60 -22.03
C PHE A 31 -0.51 71.17 -23.28
N GLN A 32 -1.17 72.33 -23.16
CA GLN A 32 -1.90 72.96 -24.25
C GLN A 32 -0.96 73.42 -25.38
N SER A 33 0.17 74.04 -25.06
CA SER A 33 1.18 74.44 -26.04
C SER A 33 1.85 73.24 -26.71
N ILE A 34 2.11 72.17 -25.96
CA ILE A 34 2.66 70.92 -26.49
C ILE A 34 1.64 70.25 -27.43
N ALA A 35 0.36 70.26 -27.07
CA ALA A 35 -0.72 69.69 -27.88
C ALA A 35 -0.92 70.47 -29.19
N GLU A 36 -0.95 71.80 -29.14
CA GLU A 36 -1.00 72.64 -30.36
C GLU A 36 0.21 72.40 -31.26
N PHE A 37 1.42 72.33 -30.71
CA PHE A 37 2.64 72.05 -31.47
C PHE A 37 2.59 70.68 -32.18
N LEU A 38 2.15 69.64 -31.47
CA LEU A 38 2.11 68.27 -31.99
C LEU A 38 0.94 68.02 -32.94
N PHE A 39 -0.24 68.57 -32.67
CA PHE A 39 -1.50 68.22 -33.36
C PHE A 39 -2.02 69.24 -34.36
N ASN A 40 -1.36 70.38 -34.55
CA ASN A 40 -1.70 71.30 -35.62
C ASN A 40 -1.30 70.74 -37.00
N SER A 41 -2.28 70.58 -37.90
CA SER A 41 -2.18 69.91 -39.21
C SER A 41 -1.31 70.64 -40.25
N GLY A 42 -0.69 71.77 -39.89
CA GLY A 42 0.22 72.53 -40.74
C GLY A 42 1.69 72.56 -40.27
N ASN A 43 2.05 71.80 -39.23
CA ASN A 43 3.41 71.82 -38.65
C ASN A 43 4.18 70.50 -38.92
N PRO A 44 5.08 70.46 -39.92
CA PRO A 44 5.85 69.26 -40.26
C PRO A 44 6.70 68.72 -39.09
N ASN A 45 7.19 69.62 -38.24
CA ASN A 45 8.01 69.24 -37.09
C ASN A 45 7.17 68.54 -36.01
N GLY A 46 5.90 68.92 -35.85
CA GLY A 46 4.97 68.27 -34.92
C GLY A 46 4.61 66.85 -35.34
N GLU A 47 4.37 66.64 -36.64
CA GLU A 47 4.13 65.30 -37.21
C GLU A 47 5.36 64.39 -37.08
N PHE A 48 6.55 64.90 -37.35
CA PHE A 48 7.80 64.16 -37.20
C PHE A 48 8.03 63.71 -35.74
N VAL A 49 7.78 64.59 -34.76
CA VAL A 49 7.91 64.26 -33.33
C VAL A 49 6.89 63.19 -32.89
N LYS A 50 5.66 63.19 -33.42
CA LYS A 50 4.68 62.12 -33.15
C LYS A 50 5.16 60.75 -33.65
N VAL A 51 5.74 60.69 -34.84
CA VAL A 51 6.30 59.45 -35.38
C VAL A 51 7.41 58.95 -34.46
N ILE A 52 8.34 59.82 -34.05
CA ILE A 52 9.40 59.49 -33.09
C ILE A 52 8.81 58.95 -31.77
N LEU A 53 7.84 59.64 -31.19
CA LEU A 53 7.16 59.23 -29.94
C LEU A 53 6.48 57.86 -30.07
N SER A 54 5.83 57.58 -31.21
CA SER A 54 5.18 56.30 -31.45
C SER A 54 6.20 55.15 -31.60
N VAL A 55 7.33 55.38 -32.25
CA VAL A 55 8.43 54.41 -32.36
C VAL A 55 9.03 54.12 -30.98
N PHE A 56 9.33 55.15 -30.18
CA PHE A 56 9.84 54.96 -28.81
C PHE A 56 8.80 54.32 -27.89
N GLY A 57 7.52 54.65 -28.02
CA GLY A 57 6.42 54.02 -27.29
C GLY A 57 6.30 52.52 -27.62
N GLY A 58 6.38 52.17 -28.91
CA GLY A 58 6.42 50.78 -29.38
C GLY A 58 7.63 50.02 -28.84
N LEU A 59 8.83 50.59 -28.95
CA LEU A 59 10.06 50.01 -28.39
C LEU A 59 9.97 49.82 -26.86
N GLY A 60 9.36 50.77 -26.16
CA GLY A 60 9.10 50.68 -24.73
C GLY A 60 8.19 49.51 -24.37
N LEU A 61 7.13 49.26 -25.14
CA LEU A 61 6.25 48.09 -24.96
C LEU A 61 7.02 46.78 -25.18
N PHE A 62 7.82 46.68 -26.24
CA PHE A 62 8.65 45.49 -26.50
C PHE A 62 9.67 45.24 -25.39
N TYR A 63 10.33 46.30 -24.91
CA TYR A 63 11.27 46.21 -23.81
C TYR A 63 10.59 45.78 -22.50
N GLY A 64 9.40 46.33 -22.20
CA GLY A 64 8.59 45.94 -21.05
C GLY A 64 8.16 44.47 -21.10
N LEU A 65 7.69 44.00 -22.26
CA LEU A 65 7.36 42.58 -22.48
C LEU A 65 8.59 41.68 -22.34
N TRP A 66 9.75 42.10 -22.83
CA TRP A 66 11.01 41.36 -22.70
C TRP A 66 11.44 41.22 -21.24
N ILE A 67 11.38 42.31 -20.45
CA ILE A 67 11.65 42.27 -19.00
C ILE A 67 10.66 41.33 -18.28
N ASN A 68 9.38 41.42 -18.61
CA ASN A 68 8.37 40.57 -17.99
C ASN A 68 8.60 39.09 -18.32
N SER A 69 8.95 38.78 -19.57
CA SER A 69 9.31 37.42 -20.01
C SER A 69 10.55 36.88 -19.27
N GLN A 70 11.58 37.71 -19.09
CA GLN A 70 12.76 37.38 -18.29
C GLN A 70 12.39 37.06 -16.83
N ARG A 71 11.55 37.88 -16.21
CA ARG A 71 11.08 37.68 -14.84
C ARG A 71 10.29 36.37 -14.70
N ILE A 72 9.38 36.09 -15.63
CA ILE A 72 8.58 34.85 -15.65
C ILE A 72 9.51 33.63 -15.79
N LYS A 73 10.51 33.67 -16.68
CA LYS A 73 11.49 32.59 -16.82
C LYS A 73 12.27 32.34 -15.52
N ALA A 74 12.71 33.40 -14.84
CA ALA A 74 13.40 33.29 -13.57
C ALA A 74 12.49 32.70 -12.47
N GLN A 75 11.23 33.12 -12.41
CA GLN A 75 10.25 32.62 -11.46
C GLN A 75 9.90 31.15 -11.70
N ASN A 76 9.71 30.73 -12.95
CA ASN A 76 9.47 29.33 -13.30
C ASN A 76 10.64 28.44 -12.88
N LYS A 77 11.88 28.87 -13.16
CA LYS A 77 13.07 28.14 -12.74
C LYS A 77 13.17 28.03 -11.21
N GLN A 78 12.77 29.07 -10.48
CA GLN A 78 12.75 29.02 -9.02
C GLN A 78 11.67 28.08 -8.48
N ASN A 79 10.48 28.06 -9.09
CA ASN A 79 9.41 27.15 -8.72
C ASN A 79 9.81 25.68 -8.95
N GLU A 80 10.41 25.37 -10.10
CA GLU A 80 10.93 24.02 -10.42
C GLU A 80 11.97 23.57 -9.38
N LEU A 81 12.88 24.46 -8.96
CA LEU A 81 13.88 24.15 -7.93
C LEU A 81 13.24 23.92 -6.55
N VAL A 82 12.19 24.68 -6.21
CA VAL A 82 11.46 24.52 -4.95
C VAL A 82 10.67 23.21 -4.96
N GLU A 83 10.02 22.87 -6.08
CA GLU A 83 9.33 21.59 -6.25
C GLU A 83 10.30 20.41 -6.13
N GLY A 84 11.45 20.48 -6.80
CA GLY A 84 12.52 19.48 -6.68
C GLY A 84 12.99 19.30 -5.23
N ARG A 85 13.31 20.41 -4.54
CA ARG A 85 13.69 20.37 -3.11
C ARG A 85 12.59 19.79 -2.22
N ASN A 86 11.33 20.13 -2.47
CA ASN A 86 10.22 19.60 -1.70
C ASN A 86 10.06 18.09 -1.91
N GLN A 87 10.31 17.59 -3.12
CA GLN A 87 10.29 16.17 -3.41
C GLN A 87 11.46 15.44 -2.75
N ASP A 88 12.67 15.99 -2.84
CA ASP A 88 13.87 15.44 -2.19
C ASP A 88 13.69 15.40 -0.66
N GLN A 89 13.15 16.47 -0.07
CA GLN A 89 12.85 16.55 1.35
C GLN A 89 11.82 15.50 1.78
N LYS A 90 10.73 15.33 1.00
CA LYS A 90 9.73 14.28 1.27
C LYS A 90 10.34 12.89 1.25
N SER A 91 11.22 12.59 0.29
CA SER A 91 11.89 11.30 0.24
C SER A 91 12.83 11.11 1.43
N TYR A 92 13.61 12.13 1.77
CA TYR A 92 14.51 12.09 2.93
C TYR A 92 13.76 11.85 4.25
N ASP A 93 12.64 12.57 4.47
CA ASP A 93 11.83 12.43 5.67
C ASP A 93 11.18 11.04 5.74
N ALA A 94 10.77 10.47 4.61
CA ALA A 94 10.27 9.10 4.52
C ALA A 94 11.35 8.07 4.86
N ASP A 95 12.55 8.20 4.30
CA ASP A 95 13.69 7.30 4.57
C ASP A 95 14.12 7.36 6.04
N LYS A 96 14.10 8.56 6.63
CA LYS A 96 14.38 8.75 8.05
C LYS A 96 13.34 8.05 8.93
N ARG A 97 12.04 8.28 8.68
CA ARG A 97 10.94 7.60 9.41
C ARG A 97 11.03 6.09 9.26
N PHE A 98 11.40 5.61 8.08
CA PHE A 98 11.60 4.19 7.82
C PHE A 98 12.71 3.61 8.69
N GLY A 99 13.88 4.26 8.73
CA GLY A 99 15.00 3.86 9.58
C GLY A 99 14.66 3.86 11.09
N GLU A 100 13.98 4.91 11.57
CA GLU A 100 13.51 5.00 12.96
C GLU A 100 12.53 3.87 13.30
N ALA A 101 11.56 3.61 12.42
CA ALA A 101 10.55 2.59 12.64
C ALA A 101 11.13 1.17 12.66
N ILE A 102 12.17 0.88 11.86
CA ILE A 102 12.93 -0.37 11.96
C ILE A 102 13.59 -0.49 13.34
N GLY A 103 14.18 0.59 13.85
CA GLY A 103 14.76 0.62 15.20
C GLY A 103 13.74 0.25 16.28
N TYR A 104 12.50 0.68 16.13
CA TYR A 104 11.42 0.36 17.07
C TYR A 104 11.01 -1.11 17.08
N LEU A 105 11.16 -1.84 15.97
CA LEU A 105 10.84 -3.29 15.93
C LEU A 105 11.79 -4.13 16.79
N GLY A 106 13.00 -3.64 17.07
CA GLY A 106 13.96 -4.32 17.93
C GLY A 106 13.77 -4.05 19.43
N SER A 107 12.70 -3.34 19.81
CA SER A 107 12.44 -2.99 21.21
C SER A 107 11.74 -4.12 21.96
N ASP A 108 12.11 -4.33 23.23
CA ASP A 108 11.39 -5.25 24.12
C ASP A 108 10.02 -4.71 24.56
N ASN A 109 9.77 -3.41 24.34
CA ASN A 109 8.51 -2.78 24.70
C ASN A 109 7.50 -2.91 23.56
N THR A 110 6.44 -3.70 23.80
CA THR A 110 5.34 -3.93 22.85
C THR A 110 4.73 -2.65 22.29
N SER A 111 4.58 -1.58 23.10
CA SER A 111 4.02 -0.30 22.62
C SER A 111 4.94 0.40 21.63
N ILE A 112 6.26 0.31 21.84
CA ILE A 112 7.25 0.87 20.90
C ILE A 112 7.23 0.07 19.60
N VAL A 113 7.22 -1.26 19.68
CA VAL A 113 7.13 -2.15 18.50
C VAL A 113 5.87 -1.85 17.68
N LEU A 114 4.71 -1.71 18.32
CA LEU A 114 3.47 -1.34 17.66
C LEU A 114 3.56 0.04 16.98
N GLY A 115 4.20 1.03 17.62
CA GLY A 115 4.48 2.33 17.02
C GLY A 115 5.32 2.22 15.74
N GLY A 116 6.33 1.36 15.75
CA GLY A 116 7.14 1.01 14.58
C GLY A 116 6.32 0.38 13.46
N ILE A 117 5.49 -0.62 13.78
CA ILE A 117 4.61 -1.30 12.82
C ILE A 117 3.67 -0.30 12.14
N TYR A 118 2.96 0.55 12.91
CA TYR A 118 2.06 1.54 12.31
C TYR A 118 2.80 2.60 11.50
N SER A 119 4.01 3.00 11.92
CA SER A 119 4.83 3.95 11.16
C SER A 119 5.24 3.37 9.79
N LEU A 120 5.65 2.11 9.76
CA LEU A 120 5.99 1.39 8.52
C LEU A 120 4.77 1.21 7.61
N TYR A 121 3.63 0.81 8.18
CA TYR A 121 2.39 0.67 7.44
C TYR A 121 1.95 2.00 6.81
N GLN A 122 2.07 3.10 7.55
CA GLN A 122 1.74 4.43 7.05
C GLN A 122 2.66 4.85 5.90
N LEU A 123 3.97 4.54 5.98
CA LEU A 123 4.90 4.76 4.86
C LEU A 123 4.49 3.97 3.61
N ALA A 124 4.07 2.70 3.77
CA ALA A 124 3.56 1.90 2.67
C ALA A 124 2.25 2.43 2.07
N LYS A 125 1.42 3.12 2.86
CA LYS A 125 0.23 3.84 2.37
C LYS A 125 0.59 5.08 1.58
N GLU A 126 1.54 5.88 2.08
CA GLU A 126 1.93 7.16 1.51
C GLU A 126 2.76 7.01 0.22
N ASP A 127 3.61 5.99 0.15
CA ASP A 127 4.53 5.78 -0.96
C ASP A 127 4.63 4.30 -1.38
N LYS A 128 4.31 4.06 -2.66
CA LYS A 128 4.28 2.74 -3.29
C LYS A 128 5.63 2.03 -3.23
N ARG A 129 6.75 2.75 -3.16
CA ARG A 129 8.11 2.19 -3.06
C ARG A 129 8.28 1.34 -1.80
N TYR A 130 7.65 1.74 -0.69
CA TYR A 130 7.75 1.01 0.57
C TYR A 130 6.80 -0.17 0.69
N LYS A 131 5.77 -0.29 -0.16
CA LYS A 131 4.81 -1.40 -0.08
C LYS A 131 5.45 -2.79 -0.06
N PRO A 132 6.25 -3.20 -1.06
CA PRO A 132 6.89 -4.51 -1.05
C PRO A 132 7.94 -4.63 0.08
N ILE A 133 8.61 -3.54 0.43
CA ILE A 133 9.65 -3.51 1.47
C ILE A 133 9.02 -3.77 2.84
N VAL A 134 7.97 -3.02 3.19
CA VAL A 134 7.25 -3.14 4.46
C VAL A 134 6.53 -4.47 4.54
N ALA A 135 5.91 -4.93 3.46
CA ALA A 135 5.32 -6.28 3.41
C ALA A 135 6.37 -7.35 3.73
N GLY A 136 7.53 -7.32 3.07
CA GLY A 136 8.61 -8.26 3.32
C GLY A 136 9.18 -8.16 4.74
N LEU A 137 9.27 -6.95 5.30
CA LEU A 137 9.73 -6.74 6.67
C LEU A 137 8.73 -7.32 7.69
N PHE A 138 7.44 -7.11 7.49
CA PHE A 138 6.38 -7.68 8.31
C PHE A 138 6.37 -9.20 8.25
N THR A 139 6.47 -9.79 7.06
CA THR A 139 6.51 -11.24 6.94
C THR A 139 7.77 -11.83 7.57
N SER A 140 8.94 -11.22 7.33
CA SER A 140 10.21 -11.65 7.94
C SER A 140 10.18 -11.54 9.47
N TYR A 141 9.56 -10.48 10.00
CA TYR A 141 9.39 -10.31 11.43
C TYR A 141 8.53 -11.42 12.04
N LEU A 142 7.42 -11.79 11.40
CA LEU A 142 6.59 -12.91 11.86
C LEU A 142 7.33 -14.25 11.78
N GLN A 143 8.13 -14.46 10.73
CA GLN A 143 8.95 -15.66 10.58
C GLN A 143 9.96 -15.81 11.72
N ASP A 144 10.64 -14.72 12.09
CA ASP A 144 11.65 -14.75 13.14
C ASP A 144 11.05 -14.76 14.56
N LYS A 145 9.92 -14.07 14.77
CA LYS A 145 9.42 -13.77 16.13
C LYS A 145 8.15 -14.51 16.55
N SER A 146 7.42 -15.16 15.64
CA SER A 146 6.09 -15.69 15.97
C SER A 146 6.11 -16.65 17.17
N GLU A 147 7.00 -17.65 17.17
CA GLU A 147 7.13 -18.62 18.26
C GLU A 147 7.44 -17.95 19.61
N GLN A 148 8.48 -17.11 19.66
CA GLN A 148 8.87 -16.36 20.86
C GLN A 148 7.72 -15.50 21.41
N LEU A 149 6.96 -14.83 20.52
CA LEU A 149 5.84 -13.98 20.94
C LEU A 149 4.69 -14.78 21.55
N TYR A 150 4.41 -15.99 21.06
CA TYR A 150 3.45 -16.88 21.70
C TYR A 150 3.97 -17.37 23.05
N GLU A 151 5.23 -17.79 23.15
CA GLU A 151 5.82 -18.26 24.41
C GLU A 151 5.76 -17.21 25.53
N LEU A 152 6.08 -15.94 25.21
CA LEU A 152 5.98 -14.84 26.17
C LEU A 152 4.53 -14.66 26.66
N THR A 153 3.56 -14.76 25.75
CA THR A 153 2.14 -14.61 26.09
C THR A 153 1.63 -15.78 26.95
N ASP A 154 2.06 -17.00 26.65
CA ASP A 154 1.68 -18.21 27.41
C ASP A 154 2.26 -18.21 28.84
N ASN A 155 3.41 -17.55 29.03
CA ASN A 155 4.09 -17.45 30.32
C ASN A 155 3.55 -16.34 31.24
N GLU A 156 2.89 -15.30 30.71
CA GLU A 156 2.38 -14.13 31.44
C GLU A 156 1.15 -14.38 32.35
N LYS A 157 0.95 -15.63 32.82
CA LYS A 157 -0.16 -16.20 33.62
C LYS A 157 -0.83 -15.27 34.65
N THR A 158 -1.64 -14.34 34.17
CA THR A 158 -2.74 -13.72 34.92
C THR A 158 -4.01 -14.45 34.51
N GLU A 159 -4.78 -14.95 35.49
CA GLU A 159 -5.98 -15.80 35.28
C GLU A 159 -7.02 -15.20 34.30
N LEU A 160 -6.99 -13.88 34.05
CA LEU A 160 -7.84 -13.17 33.08
C LEU A 160 -7.37 -13.27 31.61
N ARG A 161 -6.12 -13.68 31.34
CA ARG A 161 -5.52 -13.87 30.00
C ARG A 161 -5.42 -15.34 29.58
N LYS A 162 -6.09 -16.28 30.25
CA LYS A 162 -6.37 -17.64 29.71
C LYS A 162 -7.35 -17.60 28.53
N MET A 163 -7.30 -16.56 27.72
CA MET A 163 -8.06 -16.47 26.50
C MET A 163 -7.12 -16.88 25.37
N ASN A 164 -7.54 -17.89 24.63
CA ASN A 164 -7.10 -18.31 23.30
C ASN A 164 -6.94 -17.11 22.33
N ILE A 165 -5.91 -16.28 22.52
CA ILE A 165 -5.73 -14.99 21.83
C ILE A 165 -4.30 -14.91 21.33
N ALA A 166 -4.15 -14.51 20.06
CA ALA A 166 -2.85 -14.24 19.47
C ALA A 166 -2.16 -13.01 20.11
N PRO A 167 -0.81 -13.01 20.24
CA PRO A 167 -0.04 -11.85 20.64
C PRO A 167 -0.43 -10.62 19.83
N ILE A 168 -0.56 -9.46 20.50
CA ILE A 168 -1.05 -8.23 19.85
C ILE A 168 -0.22 -7.85 18.63
N ILE A 169 1.10 -8.05 18.67
CA ILE A 169 2.01 -7.77 17.55
C ILE A 169 1.68 -8.64 16.34
N ILE A 170 1.50 -9.96 16.53
CA ILE A 170 1.15 -10.88 15.45
C ILE A 170 -0.20 -10.50 14.85
N ARG A 171 -1.21 -10.31 15.72
CA ARG A 171 -2.55 -9.91 15.28
C ARG A 171 -2.52 -8.62 14.48
N THR A 172 -1.83 -7.59 14.97
CA THR A 172 -1.71 -6.30 14.28
C THR A 172 -1.03 -6.46 12.91
N ILE A 173 0.06 -7.21 12.81
CA ILE A 173 0.73 -7.40 11.52
C ILE A 173 -0.19 -8.14 10.54
N VAL A 174 -0.83 -9.23 10.98
CA VAL A 174 -1.78 -10.00 10.15
C VAL A 174 -2.94 -9.10 9.69
N ASP A 175 -3.51 -8.30 10.60
CA ASP A 175 -4.62 -7.40 10.26
C ASP A 175 -4.18 -6.35 9.23
N LEU A 176 -2.98 -5.78 9.37
CA LEU A 176 -2.46 -4.81 8.42
C LEU A 176 -2.13 -5.44 7.06
N LEU A 177 -1.63 -6.67 7.04
CA LEU A 177 -1.34 -7.40 5.80
C LEU A 177 -2.62 -7.77 5.04
N PHE A 178 -3.66 -8.24 5.74
CA PHE A 178 -4.82 -8.88 5.12
C PHE A 178 -6.15 -8.14 5.32
N ASN A 179 -6.43 -7.70 6.54
CA ASN A 179 -7.76 -7.25 6.96
C ASN A 179 -7.94 -5.71 6.96
N SER A 180 -6.97 -4.96 6.41
CA SER A 180 -6.96 -3.48 6.42
C SER A 180 -7.31 -2.89 5.05
N GLU A 181 -6.96 -1.62 4.78
CA GLU A 181 -7.24 -0.88 3.53
C GLU A 181 -6.59 -1.46 2.25
N LYS A 182 -6.34 -2.77 2.17
CA LYS A 182 -5.84 -3.49 0.99
C LYS A 182 -4.52 -2.91 0.45
N VAL A 183 -3.71 -2.34 1.34
CA VAL A 183 -2.47 -1.60 1.02
C VAL A 183 -1.49 -2.47 0.24
N PHE A 184 -1.39 -3.74 0.63
CA PHE A 184 -0.47 -4.74 0.07
C PHE A 184 -1.09 -5.61 -1.03
N THR A 185 -2.24 -5.21 -1.60
CA THR A 185 -2.87 -5.94 -2.71
C THR A 185 -1.91 -6.11 -3.88
N GLY A 186 -1.82 -7.32 -4.41
CA GLY A 186 -0.94 -7.67 -5.53
C GLY A 186 0.51 -7.93 -5.14
N ILE A 187 0.87 -7.79 -3.86
CA ILE A 187 2.17 -8.22 -3.35
C ILE A 187 2.11 -9.70 -3.00
N LYS A 188 3.05 -10.50 -3.52
CA LYS A 188 3.22 -11.89 -3.13
C LYS A 188 3.82 -11.92 -1.72
N LEU A 189 3.06 -12.38 -0.74
CA LEU A 189 3.51 -12.43 0.66
C LEU A 189 4.17 -13.77 0.96
N ASN A 190 5.31 -13.75 1.64
CA ASN A 190 6.01 -14.95 2.08
C ASN A 190 5.95 -15.10 3.60
N LEU A 191 4.97 -15.85 4.09
CA LEU A 191 4.76 -16.14 5.51
C LEU A 191 5.17 -17.59 5.84
N SER A 192 6.04 -18.21 5.05
CA SER A 192 6.47 -19.59 5.31
C SER A 192 7.09 -19.74 6.70
N SER A 193 6.89 -20.87 7.37
CA SER A 193 7.47 -21.15 8.69
C SER A 193 7.01 -20.20 9.80
N VAL A 194 5.79 -19.67 9.70
CA VAL A 194 5.18 -18.84 10.76
C VAL A 194 4.22 -19.69 11.59
N LEU A 195 4.25 -19.48 12.91
CA LEU A 195 3.24 -20.01 13.82
C LEU A 195 2.04 -19.06 13.90
N PHE A 196 0.85 -19.58 13.62
CA PHE A 196 -0.42 -18.88 13.77
C PHE A 196 -1.32 -19.64 14.73
N LYS A 197 -1.62 -19.05 15.90
CA LYS A 197 -2.63 -19.56 16.82
C LYS A 197 -3.75 -18.53 16.98
N HIS A 198 -5.00 -18.97 16.90
CA HIS A 198 -6.17 -18.13 17.16
C HIS A 198 -6.32 -16.90 16.25
N ILE A 199 -5.87 -17.01 15.00
CA ILE A 199 -5.98 -15.94 14.00
C ILE A 199 -7.26 -16.10 13.18
N VAL A 200 -7.91 -14.98 12.89
CA VAL A 200 -9.07 -14.92 12.00
C VAL A 200 -8.73 -14.08 10.76
N PHE A 201 -8.80 -14.71 9.60
CA PHE A 201 -8.64 -14.05 8.30
C PHE A 201 -10.04 -13.73 7.77
N ASN A 202 -10.40 -12.44 7.68
CA ASN A 202 -11.74 -12.01 7.27
C ASN A 202 -11.77 -11.47 5.82
N ASP A 203 -10.64 -11.01 5.32
CA ASP A 203 -10.49 -10.51 3.96
C ASP A 203 -9.71 -11.47 3.07
N ASP A 204 -9.91 -11.33 1.75
CA ASP A 204 -9.30 -12.17 0.73
C ASP A 204 -7.78 -12.29 0.88
N VAL A 205 -7.30 -13.53 0.89
CA VAL A 205 -5.88 -13.86 0.95
C VAL A 205 -5.47 -14.41 -0.40
N CYS A 206 -4.64 -13.65 -1.10
CA CYS A 206 -4.22 -13.96 -2.46
C CYS A 206 -2.69 -14.08 -2.54
N TYR A 207 -2.19 -15.02 -3.33
CA TYR A 207 -0.76 -15.15 -3.66
C TYR A 207 0.15 -15.26 -2.43
N CYS A 208 -0.30 -15.95 -1.37
CA CYS A 208 0.45 -16.09 -0.13
C CYS A 208 1.14 -17.44 -0.04
N ASN A 209 2.42 -17.40 0.33
CA ASN A 209 3.17 -18.59 0.69
C ASN A 209 3.06 -18.81 2.20
N PHE A 210 2.35 -19.84 2.60
CA PHE A 210 2.22 -20.36 3.97
C PHE A 210 2.89 -21.72 4.13
N ASN A 211 3.86 -22.08 3.28
CA ASN A 211 4.53 -23.37 3.39
C ASN A 211 5.21 -23.53 4.76
N TYR A 212 5.24 -24.75 5.29
CA TYR A 212 5.85 -25.07 6.58
C TYR A 212 5.28 -24.29 7.77
N CYS A 213 4.08 -23.72 7.65
CA CYS A 213 3.45 -23.00 8.76
C CYS A 213 2.77 -23.97 9.71
N GLU A 214 2.54 -23.49 10.93
CA GLU A 214 1.66 -24.16 11.89
C GLU A 214 0.43 -23.27 12.13
N PHE A 215 -0.76 -23.80 11.86
CA PHE A 215 -2.03 -23.14 12.12
C PHE A 215 -2.79 -23.91 13.19
N ILE A 216 -3.06 -23.26 14.32
CA ILE A 216 -3.82 -23.84 15.43
C ILE A 216 -5.02 -22.97 15.76
N ASN A 217 -6.22 -23.53 15.75
CA ASN A 217 -7.44 -22.80 16.11
C ASN A 217 -7.66 -21.54 15.26
N CYS A 218 -7.23 -21.55 14.00
CA CYS A 218 -7.39 -20.43 13.08
C CYS A 218 -8.70 -20.55 12.27
N THR A 219 -9.23 -19.41 11.84
CA THR A 219 -10.43 -19.36 11.01
C THR A 219 -10.15 -18.54 9.75
N PHE A 220 -10.42 -19.13 8.59
CA PHE A 220 -10.34 -18.49 7.29
C PHE A 220 -11.75 -18.19 6.79
N ASN A 221 -12.26 -17.01 7.13
CA ASN A 221 -13.53 -16.46 6.64
C ASN A 221 -13.33 -15.67 5.33
N SER A 222 -12.31 -16.03 4.55
CA SER A 222 -11.82 -15.29 3.40
C SER A 222 -11.82 -16.15 2.15
N ASN A 223 -11.76 -15.50 0.97
CA ASN A 223 -11.36 -16.23 -0.23
C ASN A 223 -9.85 -16.48 -0.19
N LEU A 224 -9.45 -17.71 -0.51
CA LEU A 224 -8.06 -18.10 -0.70
C LEU A 224 -7.82 -18.31 -2.18
N ILE A 225 -6.90 -17.54 -2.76
CA ILE A 225 -6.60 -17.59 -4.18
C ILE A 225 -5.10 -17.76 -4.36
N ASP A 226 -4.70 -18.85 -5.03
CA ASP A 226 -3.30 -19.09 -5.41
C ASP A 226 -2.35 -19.05 -4.20
N CYS A 227 -2.80 -19.62 -3.08
CA CYS A 227 -2.04 -19.72 -1.83
C CYS A 227 -1.42 -21.11 -1.71
N SER A 228 -0.20 -21.18 -1.19
CA SER A 228 0.46 -22.46 -0.90
C SER A 228 0.56 -22.68 0.61
N PHE A 229 0.22 -23.88 1.04
CA PHE A 229 0.26 -24.38 2.41
C PHE A 229 1.10 -25.66 2.47
N GLU A 230 2.03 -25.87 1.53
CA GLU A 230 2.77 -27.14 1.44
C GLU A 230 3.51 -27.48 2.72
N ILE A 231 3.46 -28.77 3.10
CA ILE A 231 4.16 -29.32 4.28
C ILE A 231 3.82 -28.51 5.55
N SER A 232 2.58 -28.04 5.67
CA SER A 232 2.12 -27.30 6.86
C SER A 232 1.42 -28.20 7.85
N GLU A 233 1.41 -27.78 9.11
CA GLU A 233 0.63 -28.39 10.19
C GLU A 233 -0.62 -27.54 10.41
N ILE A 234 -1.81 -28.12 10.24
CA ILE A 234 -3.08 -27.38 10.34
C ILE A 234 -4.00 -28.13 11.30
N ALA A 235 -4.19 -27.60 12.51
CA ALA A 235 -4.95 -28.23 13.58
C ALA A 235 -6.12 -27.37 14.06
N ASN A 236 -7.29 -27.98 14.23
CA ASN A 236 -8.49 -27.33 14.78
C ASN A 236 -8.91 -26.07 14.02
N CYS A 237 -8.65 -26.02 12.72
CA CYS A 237 -8.94 -24.85 11.90
C CYS A 237 -10.28 -24.98 11.17
N THR A 238 -10.86 -23.82 10.83
CA THR A 238 -12.03 -23.77 9.95
C THR A 238 -11.71 -22.96 8.71
N PHE A 239 -11.97 -23.54 7.55
CA PHE A 239 -11.97 -22.85 6.27
C PHE A 239 -13.40 -22.65 5.79
N GLY A 240 -13.73 -21.39 5.55
CA GLY A 240 -14.98 -20.99 4.94
C GLY A 240 -16.03 -20.48 5.90
N ASN A 241 -16.76 -19.51 5.38
CA ASN A 241 -18.11 -19.15 5.76
C ASN A 241 -19.03 -19.37 4.53
N LYS A 242 -20.30 -18.94 4.63
CA LYS A 242 -21.24 -19.07 3.50
C LYS A 242 -20.68 -18.29 2.29
N GLU A 243 -20.27 -19.00 1.23
CA GLU A 243 -19.79 -18.47 -0.07
C GLU A 243 -18.28 -18.21 -0.22
N SER A 244 -17.43 -18.66 0.72
CA SER A 244 -15.97 -18.54 0.52
C SER A 244 -15.45 -19.40 -0.64
N LYS A 245 -14.35 -18.98 -1.27
CA LYS A 245 -13.70 -19.71 -2.37
C LYS A 245 -12.28 -20.09 -2.00
N ILE A 246 -11.88 -21.31 -2.33
CA ILE A 246 -10.49 -21.77 -2.28
C ILE A 246 -10.11 -22.18 -3.70
N LEU A 247 -9.35 -21.33 -4.38
CA LEU A 247 -9.05 -21.45 -5.79
C LEU A 247 -7.55 -21.64 -5.99
N LYS A 248 -7.17 -22.70 -6.72
CA LYS A 248 -5.77 -22.95 -7.10
C LYS A 248 -4.81 -23.01 -5.90
N CYS A 249 -5.30 -23.41 -4.74
CA CYS A 249 -4.47 -23.51 -3.54
C CYS A 249 -3.77 -24.87 -3.49
N ASN A 250 -2.58 -24.89 -2.91
CA ASN A 250 -1.80 -26.10 -2.75
C ASN A 250 -1.66 -26.46 -1.27
N PHE A 251 -2.07 -27.65 -0.86
CA PHE A 251 -1.89 -28.19 0.48
C PHE A 251 -0.94 -29.38 0.50
N TRP A 252 -0.24 -29.66 -0.60
CA TRP A 252 0.54 -30.88 -0.78
C TRP A 252 1.44 -31.25 0.41
N GLY A 253 1.40 -32.53 0.79
CA GLY A 253 2.24 -33.08 1.87
C GLY A 253 1.94 -32.56 3.28
N SER A 254 0.88 -31.77 3.47
CA SER A 254 0.53 -31.20 4.78
C SER A 254 -0.12 -32.22 5.71
N ASN A 255 -0.07 -31.94 7.00
CA ASN A 255 -0.80 -32.68 8.01
C ASN A 255 -1.95 -31.83 8.53
N ILE A 256 -3.17 -32.30 8.35
CA ILE A 256 -4.40 -31.55 8.59
C ILE A 256 -5.29 -32.34 9.55
N LYS A 257 -5.46 -31.80 10.76
CA LYS A 257 -6.15 -32.44 11.86
C LYS A 257 -7.34 -31.62 12.37
N ASP A 258 -8.45 -32.30 12.66
CA ASP A 258 -9.66 -31.70 13.24
C ASP A 258 -10.12 -30.48 12.41
N ILE A 259 -10.10 -30.62 11.08
CA ILE A 259 -10.39 -29.54 10.15
C ILE A 259 -11.86 -29.51 9.73
N THR A 260 -12.40 -28.31 9.57
CA THR A 260 -13.71 -28.11 8.94
C THR A 260 -13.60 -27.22 7.72
N PHE A 261 -14.07 -27.70 6.57
CA PHE A 261 -14.36 -26.90 5.39
C PHE A 261 -15.87 -26.71 5.28
N LYS A 262 -16.37 -25.48 5.38
CA LYS A 262 -17.82 -25.22 5.44
C LYS A 262 -18.26 -24.15 4.46
N GLY A 263 -19.20 -24.49 3.57
CA GLY A 263 -19.79 -23.50 2.66
C GLY A 263 -18.85 -23.01 1.56
N VAL A 264 -17.81 -23.79 1.25
CA VAL A 264 -16.69 -23.39 0.39
C VAL A 264 -16.83 -23.96 -1.04
N LEU A 265 -16.56 -23.13 -2.03
CA LEU A 265 -16.24 -23.59 -3.39
C LEU A 265 -14.73 -23.83 -3.50
N MET A 266 -14.33 -25.08 -3.70
CA MET A 266 -12.96 -25.46 -4.01
C MET A 266 -12.82 -25.73 -5.51
N ASN A 267 -11.85 -25.08 -6.13
CA ASN A 267 -11.56 -25.29 -7.55
C ASN A 267 -10.05 -25.41 -7.78
N ASN A 268 -9.61 -26.49 -8.41
CA ASN A 268 -8.20 -26.80 -8.69
C ASN A 268 -7.34 -26.80 -7.41
N VAL A 269 -7.85 -27.39 -6.33
CA VAL A 269 -7.12 -27.47 -5.05
C VAL A 269 -6.35 -28.78 -4.99
N ASN A 270 -5.06 -28.70 -4.65
CA ASN A 270 -4.19 -29.86 -4.55
C ASN A 270 -4.08 -30.34 -3.10
N PHE A 271 -4.58 -31.54 -2.81
CA PHE A 271 -4.46 -32.23 -1.53
C PHE A 271 -3.65 -33.54 -1.66
N ASP A 272 -2.84 -33.68 -2.70
CA ASP A 272 -2.01 -34.87 -2.86
C ASP A 272 -1.00 -35.00 -1.71
N LEU A 273 -0.76 -36.24 -1.25
CA LEU A 273 0.06 -36.56 -0.09
C LEU A 273 -0.36 -35.91 1.25
N VAL A 274 -1.54 -35.32 1.34
CA VAL A 274 -2.04 -34.75 2.60
C VAL A 274 -2.48 -35.84 3.56
N ASN A 275 -2.09 -35.73 4.83
CA ASN A 275 -2.66 -36.54 5.90
C ASN A 275 -3.85 -35.82 6.53
N PHE A 276 -5.05 -36.35 6.34
CA PHE A 276 -6.26 -35.91 7.02
C PHE A 276 -6.55 -36.79 8.24
N ASP A 277 -6.59 -36.14 9.40
CA ASP A 277 -7.09 -36.71 10.65
C ASP A 277 -8.38 -36.00 11.07
N LYS A 278 -9.52 -36.70 11.07
CA LYS A 278 -10.84 -36.15 11.45
C LYS A 278 -11.21 -34.89 10.68
N SER A 279 -11.32 -35.01 9.36
CA SER A 279 -11.72 -33.91 8.48
C SER A 279 -13.23 -33.90 8.20
N ASN A 280 -13.81 -32.71 8.13
CA ASN A 280 -15.22 -32.50 7.81
C ASN A 280 -15.37 -31.51 6.66
N PHE A 281 -15.91 -31.98 5.55
CA PHE A 281 -16.28 -31.19 4.37
C PHE A 281 -17.79 -31.07 4.34
N LYS A 282 -18.32 -29.87 4.59
CA LYS A 282 -19.76 -29.61 4.71
C LYS A 282 -20.24 -28.50 3.79
N ILE A 283 -21.27 -28.76 3.00
CA ILE A 283 -21.87 -27.78 2.08
C ILE A 283 -20.78 -27.19 1.16
N THR A 284 -19.89 -28.04 0.65
CA THR A 284 -18.82 -27.60 -0.25
C THR A 284 -19.09 -28.03 -1.70
N GLN A 285 -18.40 -27.37 -2.63
CA GLN A 285 -18.27 -27.81 -4.02
C GLN A 285 -16.81 -28.14 -4.25
N LEU A 286 -16.54 -29.33 -4.80
CA LEU A 286 -15.20 -29.81 -5.10
C LEU A 286 -15.09 -29.95 -6.61
N ILE A 287 -14.36 -29.04 -7.25
CA ILE A 287 -14.14 -29.03 -8.69
C ILE A 287 -12.65 -29.20 -8.96
N ASN A 288 -12.29 -30.22 -9.74
CA ASN A 288 -10.89 -30.52 -10.12
C ASN A 288 -9.94 -30.59 -8.92
N CYS A 289 -10.41 -31.11 -7.78
CA CYS A 289 -9.58 -31.23 -6.59
C CYS A 289 -8.82 -32.57 -6.60
N ASN A 290 -7.56 -32.56 -6.20
CA ASN A 290 -6.69 -33.74 -6.24
C ASN A 290 -6.50 -34.33 -4.84
N PHE A 291 -7.04 -35.54 -4.60
CA PHE A 291 -6.83 -36.31 -3.37
C PHE A 291 -6.17 -37.69 -3.65
N ILE A 292 -5.46 -37.86 -4.77
CA ILE A 292 -4.94 -39.18 -5.18
C ILE A 292 -4.13 -39.82 -4.05
N SER A 293 -3.04 -39.23 -3.59
CA SER A 293 -2.22 -39.83 -2.52
C SER A 293 -2.58 -39.32 -1.12
N ALA A 294 -3.81 -38.82 -0.92
CA ALA A 294 -4.23 -38.32 0.39
C ALA A 294 -4.50 -39.49 1.36
N PHE A 295 -4.00 -39.37 2.58
CA PHE A 295 -4.21 -40.34 3.66
C PHE A 295 -5.34 -39.88 4.57
N PHE A 296 -6.24 -40.79 4.94
CA PHE A 296 -7.37 -40.50 5.82
C PHE A 296 -7.30 -41.40 7.05
N SER A 297 -6.62 -40.92 8.10
CA SER A 297 -6.27 -41.71 9.28
C SER A 297 -7.52 -42.03 10.13
N ASN A 298 -8.34 -41.02 10.38
CA ASN A 298 -9.69 -41.14 10.93
C ASN A 298 -10.70 -40.71 9.87
N LYS A 299 -11.88 -41.35 9.85
CA LYS A 299 -12.86 -41.20 8.76
C LYS A 299 -13.09 -39.72 8.40
N ALA A 300 -12.95 -39.40 7.11
CA ALA A 300 -13.31 -38.09 6.59
C ALA A 300 -14.80 -38.04 6.26
N LEU A 301 -15.49 -37.01 6.75
CA LEU A 301 -16.91 -36.80 6.48
C LEU A 301 -17.09 -35.79 5.34
N PHE A 302 -17.75 -36.22 4.28
CA PHE A 302 -18.24 -35.37 3.21
C PHE A 302 -19.77 -35.30 3.33
N SER A 303 -20.29 -34.12 3.64
CA SER A 303 -21.72 -33.92 3.89
C SER A 303 -22.29 -32.75 3.09
N ASP A 304 -23.48 -32.97 2.54
CA ASP A 304 -24.23 -31.95 1.77
C ASP A 304 -23.38 -31.38 0.61
N ILE A 305 -22.57 -32.22 -0.05
CA ILE A 305 -21.69 -31.81 -1.16
C ILE A 305 -22.50 -31.65 -2.44
N ASN A 306 -22.33 -30.51 -3.10
CA ASN A 306 -23.10 -30.17 -4.30
C ASN A 306 -22.49 -30.72 -5.60
N SER A 307 -21.17 -30.87 -5.66
CA SER A 307 -20.45 -31.40 -6.84
C SER A 307 -19.08 -31.96 -6.46
N PHE A 308 -18.68 -33.02 -7.18
CA PHE A 308 -17.33 -33.63 -7.18
C PHE A 308 -16.69 -33.59 -8.58
N GLU A 309 -17.14 -32.70 -9.47
CA GLU A 309 -16.68 -32.65 -10.86
C GLU A 309 -15.15 -32.64 -10.98
N GLY A 310 -14.58 -33.59 -11.71
CA GLY A 310 -13.12 -33.71 -11.90
C GLY A 310 -12.31 -33.95 -10.61
N THR A 311 -12.98 -34.22 -9.48
CA THR A 311 -12.31 -34.52 -8.21
C THR A 311 -11.86 -35.97 -8.18
N MET A 312 -10.61 -36.19 -7.78
CA MET A 312 -9.93 -37.48 -7.87
C MET A 312 -9.57 -38.00 -6.48
N PHE A 313 -9.82 -39.29 -6.24
CA PHE A 313 -9.40 -40.01 -5.04
C PHE A 313 -8.68 -41.31 -5.43
N THR A 314 -7.92 -41.92 -4.53
CA THR A 314 -7.45 -43.31 -4.71
C THR A 314 -8.51 -44.32 -4.29
N LYS A 315 -8.49 -45.50 -4.91
CA LYS A 315 -9.35 -46.63 -4.50
C LYS A 315 -9.19 -46.99 -3.02
N ASP A 316 -7.96 -46.95 -2.51
CA ASP A 316 -7.62 -47.33 -1.13
C ASP A 316 -8.26 -46.40 -0.08
N SER A 317 -8.61 -45.16 -0.47
CA SER A 317 -9.25 -44.20 0.43
C SER A 317 -10.71 -44.55 0.75
N LYS A 318 -11.38 -45.37 -0.08
CA LYS A 318 -12.85 -45.53 -0.08
C LYS A 318 -13.44 -45.90 1.29
N ASP A 319 -12.82 -46.82 2.02
CA ASP A 319 -13.31 -47.29 3.32
C ASP A 319 -13.11 -46.27 4.46
N LYS A 320 -12.30 -45.24 4.20
CA LYS A 320 -12.02 -44.13 5.12
C LYS A 320 -12.89 -42.91 4.83
N LEU A 321 -13.67 -42.90 3.76
CA LEU A 321 -14.56 -41.81 3.41
C LEU A 321 -15.99 -42.12 3.85
N THR A 322 -16.67 -41.12 4.41
CA THR A 322 -18.11 -41.19 4.70
C THR A 322 -18.81 -40.08 3.93
N PHE A 323 -19.75 -40.46 3.08
CA PHE A 323 -20.56 -39.51 2.30
C PHE A 323 -21.98 -39.46 2.85
N LYS A 324 -22.51 -38.25 3.05
CA LYS A 324 -23.88 -38.01 3.53
C LYS A 324 -24.55 -36.92 2.71
N ASN A 325 -25.70 -37.20 2.11
CA ASN A 325 -26.48 -36.23 1.32
C ASN A 325 -25.67 -35.55 0.19
N CYS A 326 -24.74 -36.26 -0.45
CA CYS A 326 -23.95 -35.66 -1.53
C CYS A 326 -24.53 -35.98 -2.91
N ASN A 327 -24.53 -34.98 -3.79
CA ASN A 327 -24.92 -35.14 -5.18
C ASN A 327 -23.74 -35.67 -6.02
N ASN A 328 -24.06 -36.40 -7.09
CA ASN A 328 -23.11 -36.82 -8.11
C ASN A 328 -21.90 -37.61 -7.58
N GLN A 329 -22.07 -38.42 -6.53
CA GLN A 329 -20.99 -39.25 -5.96
C GLN A 329 -20.42 -40.24 -7.00
N GLU A 330 -21.26 -40.67 -7.95
CA GLU A 330 -20.89 -41.55 -9.05
C GLU A 330 -19.90 -40.91 -10.05
N ARG A 331 -19.71 -39.59 -10.01
CA ARG A 331 -18.72 -38.87 -10.84
C ARG A 331 -17.32 -38.82 -10.23
N ILE A 332 -17.14 -39.36 -9.02
CA ILE A 332 -15.82 -39.47 -8.40
C ILE A 332 -14.96 -40.43 -9.22
N VAL A 333 -13.81 -39.95 -9.69
CA VAL A 333 -12.83 -40.80 -10.37
C VAL A 333 -11.89 -41.39 -9.31
N TYR A 334 -11.91 -42.72 -9.21
CA TYR A 334 -10.98 -43.46 -8.38
C TYR A 334 -9.83 -43.99 -9.23
N TYR A 335 -8.61 -43.54 -8.94
CA TYR A 335 -7.38 -44.05 -9.55
C TYR A 335 -6.92 -45.34 -8.85
#